data_AF-A0A0D6ZZX4-F1
#
_entry.id   AF-A0A0D6ZZX4-F1
#
_cell.length_a   1.000
_cell.length_b   1.000
_cell.length_c   1.000
_cell.angle_alpha   90.00
_cell.angle_beta   90.00
_cell.angle_gamma   90.00
#
_symmetry.space_group_name_H-M   'P 1'
#
loop_
_entity.id
_entity.type
_entity.pdbx_description
1 polymer ?
#
loop_
_entity_poly.entity_id
_entity_poly.type
_entity_poly.pdbx_seq_one_letter_code
_entity_poly.pdbx_strand_id
1 'polypeptide(L)' 'MDVSSILADQAEKFKSVAVEKDIPLLVDTGLLTVVDPNPIDEDSYKDDLEGHLQSLARDGVQALFAGLFSLPTEQSP' A
#
# COMPACT_ATOMS: atom_id res chain seq x y z
N MET A 1 -5.24 -35.19 -5.35
CA MET A 1 -4.60 -33.93 -5.81
C MET A 1 -4.84 -32.92 -4.73
N ASP A 2 -3.77 -32.32 -4.20
CA ASP A 2 -3.86 -31.37 -3.10
C ASP A 2 -4.39 -30.04 -3.63
N VAL A 3 -5.69 -29.78 -3.39
CA VAL A 3 -6.38 -28.59 -3.89
C VAL A 3 -5.90 -27.34 -3.14
N SER A 4 -5.36 -27.52 -1.94
CA SER A 4 -4.86 -26.46 -1.05
C SER A 4 -3.67 -25.72 -1.64
N SER A 5 -2.72 -26.44 -2.23
CA SER A 5 -1.53 -25.84 -2.85
C SER A 5 -1.88 -25.06 -4.12
N ILE A 6 -2.79 -25.59 -4.94
CA ILE A 6 -3.26 -24.91 -6.16
C ILE A 6 -3.95 -23.58 -5.83
N LEU A 7 -4.76 -23.55 -4.76
CA LEU A 7 -5.44 -22.33 -4.31
C LEU A 7 -4.43 -21.31 -3.73
N ALA A 8 -3.42 -21.76 -2.99
CA ALA A 8 -2.36 -20.90 -2.48
C ALA A 8 -1.52 -20.28 -3.62
N ASP A 9 -1.06 -21.09 -4.58
CA ASP A 9 -0.31 -20.64 -5.76
C ASP A 9 -1.12 -19.65 -6.62
N GLN A 10 -2.45 -19.82 -6.66
CA GLN A 10 -3.34 -18.92 -7.39
C GLN A 10 -3.59 -17.61 -6.63
N ALA A 11 -3.63 -17.64 -5.29
CA ALA A 11 -3.73 -16.45 -4.45
C ALA A 11 -2.44 -15.62 -4.44
N GLU A 12 -1.26 -16.26 -4.45
CA GLU A 12 0.03 -15.57 -4.53
C GLU A 12 0.20 -14.76 -5.82
N LYS A 13 -0.46 -15.16 -6.91
CA LYS A 13 -0.47 -14.40 -8.17
C LYS A 13 -1.12 -13.03 -8.02
N PHE A 14 -2.03 -12.87 -7.07
CA PHE A 14 -2.74 -11.61 -6.81
C PHE A 14 -2.29 -11.06 -5.46
N LYS A 15 -1.12 -10.42 -5.44
CA LYS A 15 -0.68 -9.66 -4.26
C LYS A 15 -1.76 -8.64 -3.89
N SER A 16 -2.14 -8.62 -2.62
CA SER A 16 -3.14 -7.67 -2.13
C SER A 16 -2.69 -6.23 -2.39
N VAL A 17 -3.62 -5.42 -2.86
CA VAL A 17 -3.46 -3.96 -3.03
C VAL A 17 -4.08 -3.18 -1.88
N ALA A 18 -4.74 -3.87 -0.95
CA ALA A 18 -5.36 -3.24 0.22
C ALA A 18 -4.27 -2.81 1.22
N VAL A 19 -4.39 -1.58 1.71
CA VAL A 19 -3.56 -1.03 2.77
C VAL A 19 -4.45 -0.85 3.99
N GLU A 20 -4.19 -1.64 5.04
CA GLU A 20 -4.92 -1.58 6.31
C GLU A 20 -4.04 -0.86 7.34
N LYS A 21 -4.60 0.18 7.97
CA LYS A 21 -3.98 0.99 9.02
C LYS A 21 -5.04 1.29 10.08
N ASP A 22 -4.62 1.43 11.33
CA ASP A 22 -5.52 1.74 12.45
C ASP A 22 -6.17 3.12 12.26
N ILE A 23 -5.37 4.12 11.91
CA ILE A 23 -5.83 5.45 11.52
C ILE A 23 -5.75 5.54 9.99
N PRO A 24 -6.83 5.91 9.29
CA PRO A 24 -6.82 6.05 7.84
C PRO A 24 -5.78 7.06 7.34
N LEU A 25 -5.12 6.73 6.23
CA LEU A 25 -4.19 7.62 5.55
C LEU A 25 -4.94 8.81 4.93
N LEU A 26 -4.34 9.99 5.00
CA LEU A 26 -4.88 11.20 4.38
C LEU A 26 -4.23 11.37 3.01
N VAL A 27 -5.01 11.20 1.94
CA VAL A 27 -4.53 11.30 0.56
C VAL A 27 -4.97 12.62 -0.07
N ASP A 28 -4.00 13.42 -0.51
CA ASP A 28 -4.23 14.61 -1.33
C ASP A 28 -3.69 14.36 -2.73
N THR A 29 -4.58 13.99 -3.65
CA THR A 29 -4.23 13.76 -5.06
C THR A 29 -3.91 15.05 -5.82
N GLY A 30 -4.32 16.22 -5.32
CA GLY A 30 -4.00 17.51 -5.94
C GLY A 30 -2.54 17.91 -5.73
N LEU A 31 -1.96 17.51 -4.60
CA LEU A 31 -0.55 17.70 -4.26
C LEU A 31 0.29 16.42 -4.40
N LEU A 32 -0.28 15.33 -4.92
CA LEU A 32 0.37 14.02 -5.01
C LEU A 32 1.01 13.57 -3.68
N THR A 33 0.32 13.85 -2.57
CA THR A 33 0.85 13.70 -1.22
C THR A 33 -0.02 12.74 -0.40
N VAL A 34 0.62 11.96 0.47
CA VAL A 34 -0.05 11.15 1.49
C VAL A 34 0.54 11.49 2.85
N VAL A 35 -0.33 11.70 3.83
CA VAL A 35 0.05 11.89 5.23
C VAL A 35 -0.42 10.66 6.01
N ASP A 36 0.54 9.97 6.62
CA ASP A 36 0.28 8.88 7.55
C ASP A 36 0.27 9.45 8.99
N PRO A 37 -0.89 9.52 9.67
CA PRO A 37 -0.99 9.99 11.05
C PRO A 37 -0.71 8.88 12.08
N ASN A 38 -0.48 7.63 11.65
CA ASN A 38 -0.18 6.54 12.56
C ASN A 38 1.19 6.76 13.23
N PRO A 39 1.35 6.40 14.51
CA PRO A 39 2.64 6.48 15.18
C PRO A 39 3.65 5.52 14.52
N ILE A 40 4.92 5.94 14.49
CA ILE A 40 6.01 5.06 14.07
C ILE A 40 6.17 3.96 15.10
N ASP A 41 6.20 2.71 14.63
CA ASP A 41 6.61 1.57 15.45
C ASP A 41 8.13 1.65 15.67
N GLU A 42 8.51 2.08 16.88
CA GLU A 42 9.90 2.29 17.24
C GLU A 42 10.74 1.02 17.23
N ASP A 43 10.15 -0.14 17.52
CA ASP A 43 10.89 -1.39 17.62
C ASP A 43 11.29 -1.87 16.23
N SER A 44 10.36 -1.89 15.27
CA SER A 44 10.69 -2.25 13.87
C SER A 44 11.58 -1.21 13.19
N TYR A 45 11.40 0.08 13.51
CA TYR A 45 12.27 1.15 13.01
C TYR A 45 13.73 0.99 13.45
N LYS A 46 13.96 0.53 14.70
CA LYS A 46 15.31 0.31 15.24
C LYS A 46 15.94 -1.00 14.78
N ASP A 47 15.13 -2.03 14.53
CA ASP A 47 15.58 -3.36 14.10
C ASP A 47 16.07 -3.36 12.64
N ASP A 48 15.26 -2.82 11.72
CA ASP A 48 15.63 -2.66 10.30
C ASP A 48 15.05 -1.35 9.74
N LEU A 49 15.87 -0.30 9.82
CA LEU A 49 15.49 1.05 9.39
C LEU A 49 15.01 1.09 7.93
N GLU A 50 15.79 0.52 7.01
CA GLU A 50 15.49 0.61 5.58
C GLU A 50 14.27 -0.25 5.22
N GLY A 51 14.17 -1.45 5.78
CA GLY A 51 12.99 -2.31 5.60
C GLY A 51 11.72 -1.67 6.14
N HIS A 52 11.79 -1.02 7.30
CA HIS A 52 10.69 -0.28 7.90
C HIS A 52 10.27 0.91 7.02
N LEU A 53 11.21 1.78 6.66
CA LEU A 53 10.94 2.97 5.84
C LEU A 53 10.40 2.60 4.45
N GLN A 54 10.95 1.56 3.82
CA GLN A 54 10.48 1.08 2.53
C GLN A 54 9.05 0.53 2.63
N SER A 55 8.73 -0.20 3.69
CA SER A 55 7.38 -0.72 3.93
C SER A 55 6.37 0.40 4.15
N LEU A 56 6.73 1.40 4.98
CA LEU A 56 5.93 2.59 5.22
C LEU A 56 5.67 3.37 3.92
N ALA A 57 6.72 3.62 3.14
CA ALA A 57 6.62 4.32 1.87
C ALA A 57 5.76 3.53 0.86
N ARG A 58 5.92 2.21 0.79
CA ARG A 58 5.13 1.34 -0.09
C ARG A 58 3.64 1.43 0.24
N ASP A 59 3.27 1.40 1.51
CA ASP A 59 1.87 1.53 1.95
C ASP A 59 1.28 2.88 1.53
N GLY A 60 1.99 3.98 1.82
CA GLY A 60 1.58 5.33 1.45
C GLY A 60 1.44 5.51 -0.06
N VAL A 61 2.40 5.02 -0.84
CA VAL A 61 2.37 5.08 -2.30
C VAL A 61 1.23 4.22 -2.86
N GLN A 62 0.99 3.03 -2.31
CA GLN A 62 -0.12 2.18 -2.74
C GLN A 62 -1.48 2.91 -2.54
N ALA A 63 -1.67 3.58 -1.40
CA ALA A 63 -2.85 4.40 -1.15
C ALA A 63 -2.95 5.61 -2.09
N LEU A 64 -1.82 6.28 -2.38
CA LEU A 64 -1.78 7.38 -3.35
C LEU A 64 -2.23 6.94 -4.74
N PHE A 65 -1.68 5.83 -5.24
CA PHE A 65 -2.03 5.31 -6.56
C PHE A 65 -3.46 4.81 -6.64
N ALA A 66 -3.97 4.18 -5.57
CA ALA A 66 -5.38 3.83 -5.48
C ALA A 66 -6.28 5.09 -5.59
N GLY A 67 -5.89 6.18 -4.91
CA GLY A 67 -6.55 7.48 -5.03
C GLY A 67 -6.48 8.06 -6.45
N LEU A 68 -5.29 8.12 -7.04
CA LEU A 68 -5.07 8.67 -8.38
C LEU A 68 -5.85 7.90 -9.46
N PHE A 69 -5.86 6.57 -9.40
CA PHE A 69 -6.57 5.73 -10.38
C PHE A 69 -8.09 5.73 -10.19
N SER A 70 -8.59 6.29 -9.09
CA SER A 70 -10.03 6.54 -8.92
C SER A 70 -10.50 7.82 -9.63
N LEU A 71 -9.58 8.70 -10.05
CA LEU A 71 -9.91 9.94 -10.72
C LEU A 71 -10.31 9.69 -12.19
N PRO A 72 -11.14 10.57 -12.79
CA PRO A 72 -11.48 10.49 -14.21
C PRO A 72 -10.23 10.58 -15.09
N THR A 73 -10.19 9.79 -16.15
CA THR A 73 -9.12 9.83 -17.17
C THR A 73 -9.66 10.35 -18.50
N GLU A 74 -8.82 11.07 -19.23
CA GLU A 74 -9.12 11.54 -20.59
C GLU A 74 -8.18 10.84 -21.58
N GLN A 75 -8.75 10.17 -22.57
CA GLN A 75 -7.97 9.55 -23.64
C GLN A 75 -7.61 10.60 -24.69
N SER A 76 -6.33 10.73 -25.03
CA SER A 76 -5.89 11.53 -26.16
C SER A 76 -6.01 10.74 -27.48
N PRO A 77 -6.17 11.41 -28.64
CA PRO A 77 -6.22 10.79 -29.96
C PRO A 77 -4.99 9.95 -30.33
#